data_AF-A0A0E3WR80-F1
#
_entry.id   AF-A0A0E3WR80-F1
#
_cell.length_a   1.000
_cell.length_b   1.000
_cell.length_c   1.000
_cell.angle_alpha   90.00
_cell.angle_beta   90.00
_cell.angle_gamma   90.00
#
_symmetry.space_group_name_H-M   'P 1'
#
loop_
_entity.id
_entity.type
_entity.pdbx_description
1 polymer ?
#
loop_
_entity_poly.entity_id
_entity_poly.type
_entity_poly.pdbx_seq_one_letter_code
_entity_poly.pdbx_strand_id
1 'polypeptide(L)' 'MNWGDTSDSLTLSIYTPSGSKIGTYRDNYDGSVNGRIRLNIDPSQGYVEQGTWMFKVYGESVSGTEDYTFTVAQH' A
#
# COMPACT_ATOMS: atom_id res chain seq x y z
N MET A 1 -4.69 -0.76 -3.55
CA MET A 1 -4.38 -2.21 -3.61
C MET A 1 -5.60 -2.95 -3.10
N ASN A 2 -6.03 -4.03 -3.76
CA ASN A 2 -7.24 -4.76 -3.42
C ASN A 2 -7.04 -6.26 -3.63
N TRP A 3 -7.40 -7.08 -2.65
CA TRP A 3 -7.43 -8.55 -2.72
C TRP A 3 -8.84 -9.12 -2.47
N GLY A 4 -9.77 -8.32 -1.95
CA GLY A 4 -11.21 -8.57 -2.08
C GLY A 4 -11.85 -9.42 -0.97
N ASP A 5 -11.07 -9.93 -0.02
CA ASP A 5 -11.58 -10.55 1.20
C ASP A 5 -10.78 -10.18 2.45
N THR A 6 -11.26 -10.63 3.61
CA THR A 6 -10.64 -10.34 4.91
C THR A 6 -10.10 -11.58 5.60
N SER A 7 -10.05 -12.73 4.91
CA SER A 7 -9.45 -13.96 5.44
C SER A 7 -7.93 -13.84 5.49
N ASP A 8 -7.35 -13.16 4.51
CA ASP A 8 -5.92 -12.92 4.41
C ASP A 8 -5.58 -11.43 4.67
N SER A 9 -4.34 -11.19 5.11
CA SER A 9 -3.79 -9.87 5.39
C SER A 9 -2.56 -9.61 4.53
N LEU A 10 -2.62 -8.53 3.75
CA LEU A 10 -1.48 -8.01 2.99
C LEU A 10 -1.04 -6.66 3.58
N THR A 11 0.25 -6.36 3.43
CA THR A 11 0.83 -5.06 3.79
C THR A 11 1.40 -4.37 2.56
N LEU A 12 1.35 -3.03 2.56
CA LEU A 12 1.98 -2.19 1.54
C LEU A 12 3.02 -1.28 2.20
N SER A 13 4.29 -1.45 1.86
CA SER A 13 5.35 -0.52 2.26
C SER A 13 5.72 0.41 1.11
N ILE A 14 5.80 1.71 1.38
CA ILE A 14 6.06 2.74 0.37
C ILE A 14 7.38 3.43 0.69
N TYR A 15 8.21 3.60 -0.35
CA TYR A 15 9.50 4.25 -0.27
C TYR A 15 9.61 5.37 -1.32
N THR A 16 10.16 6.50 -0.90
CA THR A 16 10.49 7.63 -1.78
C THR A 16 11.57 7.24 -2.79
N PRO A 17 11.72 7.98 -3.90
CA PRO A 17 12.84 7.86 -4.82
C PRO A 17 14.23 7.89 -4.17
N SER A 18 14.41 8.69 -3.11
CA SER A 18 15.64 8.72 -2.29
C SER A 18 15.85 7.48 -1.41
N GLY A 19 14.89 6.56 -1.36
CA GLY A 19 14.94 5.34 -0.56
C GLY A 19 14.36 5.47 0.86
N SER A 20 13.86 6.65 1.23
CA SER A 20 13.24 6.88 2.54
C SER A 20 11.91 6.15 2.63
N LYS A 21 11.67 5.42 3.73
CA LYS A 21 10.39 4.72 3.94
C LYS A 21 9.35 5.70 4.48
N ILE A 22 8.24 5.89 3.77
CA ILE A 22 7.09 6.67 4.28
C ILE A 22 6.36 5.87 5.35
N GLY A 23 6.11 4.59 5.10
CA GLY A 23 5.35 3.77 6.03
C GLY A 23 5.10 2.35 5.54
N THR A 24 4.46 1.58 6.42
CA THR A 24 3.83 0.28 6.11
C THR A 24 2.37 0.37 6.47
N TYR A 25 1.51 0.13 5.48
CA TYR A 25 0.06 0.27 5.58
C TYR A 25 -0.61 -1.11 5.58
N ARG A 26 -1.77 -1.18 6.23
CA ARG A 26 -2.63 -2.35 6.38
C ARG A 26 -4.05 -1.98 5.97
N ASP A 27 -4.89 -2.98 5.80
CA ASP A 27 -6.30 -2.86 5.38
C ASP A 27 -7.03 -1.75 6.17
N ASN A 28 -6.91 -1.78 7.50
CA ASN A 28 -7.54 -0.82 8.41
C ASN A 28 -7.09 0.65 8.29
N TYR A 29 -6.12 0.97 7.42
CA TYR A 29 -5.60 2.33 7.28
C TYR A 29 -6.66 3.33 6.78
N ASP A 30 -7.58 2.91 5.91
CA ASP A 30 -8.68 3.75 5.43
C ASP A 30 -9.90 3.76 6.37
N GLY A 31 -9.76 3.17 7.57
CA GLY A 31 -10.81 3.04 8.58
C GLY A 31 -11.72 1.83 8.39
N SER A 32 -11.47 0.98 7.40
CA SER A 32 -12.25 -0.24 7.12
C SER A 32 -11.35 -1.48 7.05
N VAL A 33 -11.89 -2.65 7.38
CA VAL A 33 -11.24 -3.94 7.07
C VAL A 33 -12.09 -4.61 5.99
N ASN A 34 -11.65 -4.52 4.74
CA ASN A 34 -12.42 -4.92 3.57
C ASN A 34 -11.56 -5.50 2.43
N GLY A 35 -10.35 -5.96 2.75
CA GLY A 35 -9.45 -6.56 1.76
C GLY A 35 -8.80 -5.53 0.85
N ARG A 36 -8.60 -4.29 1.30
CA ARG A 36 -8.15 -3.19 0.45
C ARG A 36 -7.38 -2.11 1.22
N ILE A 37 -6.15 -1.87 0.77
CA ILE A 37 -5.39 -0.68 1.18
C ILE A 37 -5.66 0.44 0.19
N ARG A 38 -6.32 1.52 0.64
CA ARG A 38 -6.49 2.78 -0.08
C ARG A 38 -5.82 3.92 0.69
N LEU A 39 -4.95 4.67 0.02
CA LEU A 39 -4.29 5.84 0.59
C LEU A 39 -3.98 6.87 -0.49
N ASN A 40 -3.82 8.12 -0.06
CA ASN A 40 -3.37 9.23 -0.89
C ASN A 40 -1.96 9.64 -0.45
N ILE A 41 -1.09 9.93 -1.41
CA ILE A 41 0.20 10.59 -1.18
C ILE A 41 0.00 12.05 -1.58
N ASP A 42 0.03 12.95 -0.61
CA ASP A 42 -0.26 14.38 -0.84
C ASP A 42 1.05 15.19 -0.87
N PRO A 43 1.29 16.00 -1.93
CA PRO A 43 2.45 16.89 -2.03
C PRO A 43 2.67 17.79 -0.81
N SER A 44 1.61 18.20 -0.13
CA SER A 44 1.68 19.04 1.07
C SER A 44 2.33 18.35 2.27
N GLN A 45 2.54 17.03 2.21
CA GLN A 45 3.15 16.26 3.31
C GLN A 45 4.69 16.37 3.34
N GLY A 46 5.31 17.05 2.36
CA GLY A 46 6.72 17.45 2.41
C GLY A 46 7.74 16.37 2.03
N TYR A 47 7.29 15.16 1.68
CA TYR A 47 8.14 14.03 1.27
C TYR A 47 7.92 13.58 -0.18
N VAL A 48 7.17 14.37 -0.97
CA VAL A 48 6.92 14.04 -2.37
C VAL A 48 8.11 14.46 -3.22
N GLU A 49 8.84 13.47 -3.70
CA GLU A 49 10.01 13.64 -4.56
C GLU A 49 9.68 13.19 -6.00
N GLN A 50 10.33 13.83 -6.97
CA GLN A 50 10.35 13.33 -8.35
C GLN A 50 11.27 12.11 -8.45
N GLY A 51 10.83 11.10 -9.20
CA GLY A 51 11.62 9.91 -9.49
C GLY A 51 10.81 8.62 -9.36
N THR A 52 11.53 7.50 -9.28
CA THR A 52 10.92 6.18 -9.21
C THR A 52 10.58 5.83 -7.76
N TRP A 53 9.28 5.70 -7.48
CA TRP A 53 8.77 5.25 -6.20
C TRP A 53 8.80 3.72 -6.10
N MET A 54 9.06 3.19 -4.91
CA MET A 54 9.03 1.74 -4.67
C MET A 54 7.85 1.36 -3.77
N PHE A 55 7.08 0.39 -4.24
CA PHE A 55 5.93 -0.19 -3.55
C PHE A 55 6.21 -1.66 -3.28
N LYS A 56 6.28 -2.05 -2.01
CA LYS A 56 6.53 -3.43 -1.60
C LYS A 56 5.28 -4.02 -0.98
N VAL A 57 4.72 -5.02 -1.65
CA VAL A 57 3.63 -5.84 -1.13
C VAL A 57 4.20 -7.04 -0.39
N TYR A 58 3.65 -7.36 0.76
CA TYR A 58 4.03 -8.55 1.54
C TYR A 58 2.79 -9.18 2.20
N GLY A 59 2.68 -10.51 2.10
CA GLY A 59 1.64 -11.29 2.79
C GLY A 59 1.95 -11.39 4.28
N GLU A 60 1.23 -10.64 5.10
CA GLU A 60 1.40 -10.61 6.55
C GLU A 60 0.82 -11.87 7.21
N SER A 61 -0.35 -12.31 6.74
CA SER A 61 -0.99 -13.57 7.12
C SER A 61 -1.78 -14.07 5.93
N VAL A 62 -1.27 -15.10 5.25
CA VAL A 62 -1.90 -15.64 4.03
C VAL A 62 -2.00 -17.15 4.15
N SER A 63 -3.21 -17.68 3.98
CA SER A 63 -3.43 -19.12 3.87
C SER A 63 -3.37 -19.56 2.40
N GLY A 64 -2.20 -20.02 1.95
CA GLY A 64 -2.00 -20.48 0.59
C GLY A 64 -1.44 -19.38 -0.31
N THR A 65 -2.16 -19.02 -1.37
CA THR A 65 -1.77 -17.96 -2.31
C THR A 65 -2.88 -16.93 -2.35
N GLU A 66 -2.49 -15.66 -2.24
CA GLU A 66 -3.40 -14.54 -2.33
C GLU A 66 -3.04 -13.68 -3.54
N ASP A 67 -4.04 -13.40 -4.36
CA ASP A 67 -3.92 -12.55 -5.54
C ASP A 67 -4.32 -11.12 -5.18
N TYR A 68 -3.74 -10.13 -5.87
CA TYR A 68 -4.11 -8.75 -5.64
C TYR A 68 -4.03 -7.91 -6.91
N THR A 69 -4.86 -6.88 -6.95
CA THR A 69 -4.76 -5.80 -7.94
C THR A 69 -4.09 -4.58 -7.30
N PHE A 70 -3.06 -4.07 -7.97
CA PHE A 70 -2.35 -2.86 -7.58
C PHE A 70 -2.51 -1.79 -8.66
N THR A 71 -3.05 -0.63 -8.27
CA THR A 71 -3.27 0.51 -9.15
C THR A 71 -2.69 1.75 -8.51
N VAL A 72 -1.97 2.54 -9.32
CA VAL A 72 -1.47 3.87 -8.96
C VAL A 72 -2.00 4.83 -10.02
N ALA A 73 -2.52 5.97 -9.57
CA ALA A 73 -2.97 7.05 -10.43
C ALA A 73 -2.52 8.38 -9.83
N GLN A 74 -2.06 9.27 -10.71
CA GLN A 74 -1.82 10.66 -10.40
C GLN A 74 -3.00 11.47 -10.94
N HIS A 75 -3.51 12.41 -10.15
CA HIS A 75 -4.57 13.33 -10.53
C HIS A 75 -4.13 14.77 -10.26
#